data_AF-A0A973QGX6-F1
#
_entry.id   AF-A0A973QGX6-F1
#
_cell.length_a   1.000
_cell.length_b   1.000
_cell.length_c   1.000
_cell.angle_alpha   90.00
_cell.angle_beta   90.00
_cell.angle_gamma   90.00
#
_symmetry.space_group_name_H-M   'P 1'
#
loop_
_entity.id
_entity.type
_entity.pdbx_description
1 polymer ?
#
loop_
_entity_poly.entity_id
_entity_poly.type
_entity_poly.pdbx_seq_one_letter_code
_entity_poly.pdbx_strand_id
1 'polypeptide(L)'
;AELAEKVLGEATDGAADEPEPQPENVTMGFWYVSPRRGPHRTTRQISAGTWDEVRANYTAPVADAMTRLMKTTPEDIAGRLLLLHGPPGTGKTSALRTLARSWRDWCQVDCVLDPERLFSDVGYLMDIAIGEDDSSGKGRWRLLLLEDCDELIRGEAKHTAGQALSRLLNLTDGLLGQGRNVLVGVTTNEDLERLHPAVVRPGRCLARIEVGRLTRSEAVGWLGTEEGVGREGSTLAELYALRRGTSPTALPEPRDGVDAGLYL
;
A
#
# COMPACT_ATOMS: atom_id res chain seq x y z
N ALA A 1 26.31 8.69 -41.33
CA ALA A 1 26.05 7.28 -40.99
C ALA A 1 27.00 6.84 -39.87
N GLU A 2 28.32 6.86 -40.09
CA GLU A 2 29.33 6.47 -39.08
C GLU A 2 29.24 7.20 -37.73
N LEU A 3 28.97 8.51 -37.73
CA LEU A 3 28.87 9.28 -36.47
C LEU A 3 27.65 8.88 -35.62
N ALA A 4 26.56 8.44 -36.26
CA ALA A 4 25.35 8.02 -35.54
C ALA A 4 25.52 6.63 -34.93
N GLU A 5 26.19 5.69 -35.63
CA GLU A 5 26.54 4.38 -35.08
C GLU A 5 27.56 4.49 -33.94
N LYS A 6 28.53 5.39 -34.06
CA LYS A 6 29.53 5.61 -33.01
C LYS A 6 28.90 6.17 -31.73
N VAL A 7 27.99 7.13 -31.84
CA VAL A 7 27.27 7.70 -30.69
C VAL A 7 26.31 6.68 -30.07
N LEU A 8 25.68 5.81 -30.87
CA LEU A 8 24.82 4.74 -30.35
C LEU A 8 25.63 3.65 -29.64
N GLY A 9 26.81 3.29 -30.18
CA GLY A 9 27.76 2.38 -29.54
C GLY A 9 28.28 2.92 -28.22
N GLU A 10 28.71 4.19 -28.18
CA GLU A 10 29.17 4.86 -26.95
C GLU A 10 28.05 5.04 -25.90
N ALA A 11 26.78 5.15 -26.32
CA ALA A 11 25.64 5.28 -25.41
C ALA A 11 25.17 3.94 -24.81
N THR A 12 25.55 2.81 -25.42
CA THR A 12 25.19 1.45 -24.95
C THR A 12 26.36 0.71 -24.30
N ASP A 13 27.57 1.28 -24.38
CA ASP A 13 28.77 0.72 -23.75
C ASP A 13 28.67 0.81 -22.22
N GLY A 14 28.47 -0.34 -21.58
CA GLY A 14 28.21 -0.44 -20.13
C GLY A 14 26.74 -0.40 -19.72
N ALA A 15 25.80 -0.37 -20.66
CA ALA A 15 24.41 -0.71 -20.37
C ALA A 15 24.34 -2.22 -20.10
N ALA A 16 24.47 -2.61 -18.84
CA ALA A 16 24.10 -3.96 -18.43
C ALA A 16 22.62 -4.15 -18.76
N ASP A 17 22.26 -5.27 -19.39
CA ASP A 17 20.88 -5.73 -19.42
C ASP A 17 20.30 -5.62 -18.00
N GLU A 18 19.04 -5.16 -17.89
CA GLU A 18 18.37 -5.16 -16.60
C GLU A 18 18.55 -6.56 -16.00
N PRO A 19 19.09 -6.68 -14.77
CA PRO A 19 19.37 -7.98 -14.19
C PRO A 19 18.09 -8.81 -14.24
N GLU A 20 18.19 -10.05 -14.71
CA GLU A 20 17.02 -10.91 -14.86
C GLU A 20 16.16 -10.84 -13.60
N PRO A 21 14.85 -10.59 -13.72
CA PRO A 21 13.99 -10.41 -12.58
C PRO A 21 14.07 -11.65 -11.69
N GLN A 22 14.67 -11.48 -10.51
CA GLN A 22 14.69 -12.55 -9.52
C GLN A 22 13.24 -12.87 -9.13
N PRO A 23 12.84 -14.14 -9.04
CA PRO A 23 11.45 -14.54 -8.85
C PRO A 23 10.81 -14.00 -7.54
N GLU A 24 11.63 -13.57 -6.59
CA GLU A 24 11.27 -12.93 -5.32
C GLU A 24 11.13 -11.40 -5.38
N ASN A 25 11.58 -10.74 -6.46
CA ASN A 25 11.56 -9.30 -6.59
C ASN A 25 10.40 -8.82 -7.47
N VAL A 26 9.82 -7.69 -7.08
CA VAL A 26 8.73 -7.03 -7.79
C VAL A 26 9.17 -5.64 -8.19
N THR A 27 9.04 -5.34 -9.47
CA THR A 27 9.19 -3.98 -10.00
C THR A 27 8.02 -3.12 -9.53
N MET A 28 8.29 -2.12 -8.71
CA MET A 28 7.29 -1.14 -8.25
C MET A 28 7.68 0.27 -8.66
N GLY A 29 6.70 1.06 -9.08
CA GLY A 29 6.87 2.50 -9.30
C GLY A 29 6.70 3.29 -8.01
N PHE A 30 7.33 4.46 -7.95
CA PHE A 30 7.26 5.40 -6.85
C PHE A 30 7.07 6.80 -7.42
N TRP A 31 5.89 7.36 -7.19
CA TRP A 31 5.52 8.71 -7.57
C TRP A 31 5.82 9.68 -6.43
N TYR A 32 6.39 10.82 -6.79
CA TYR A 32 6.54 11.97 -5.92
C TYR A 32 6.67 13.23 -6.77
N VAL A 33 6.35 14.40 -6.20
CA VAL A 33 6.57 15.66 -6.90
C VAL A 33 7.92 16.27 -6.52
N SER A 34 8.82 16.32 -7.49
CA SER A 34 10.09 17.03 -7.35
C SER A 34 9.88 18.55 -7.45
N PRO A 35 10.46 19.36 -6.53
CA PRO A 35 10.38 20.83 -6.64
C PRO A 35 10.92 21.40 -7.95
N ARG A 36 11.85 20.69 -8.61
CA ARG A 36 12.51 21.15 -9.85
C ARG A 36 11.92 20.57 -11.13
N ARG A 37 11.33 19.37 -11.07
CA ARG A 37 10.88 18.63 -12.25
C ARG A 37 9.36 18.43 -12.31
N GLY A 38 8.64 18.82 -11.26
CA GLY A 38 7.23 18.47 -11.13
C GLY A 38 7.06 16.98 -10.79
N PRO A 39 5.87 16.40 -11.09
CA PRO A 39 5.59 14.99 -10.89
C PRO A 39 6.64 14.10 -11.53
N HIS A 40 7.12 13.12 -10.78
CA HIS A 40 8.15 12.20 -11.25
C HIS A 40 7.90 10.79 -10.74
N ARG A 41 8.11 9.81 -11.63
CA ARG A 41 8.05 8.39 -11.33
C ARG A 41 9.46 7.81 -11.33
N THR A 42 9.77 7.02 -10.31
CA THR A 42 10.99 6.20 -10.27
C THR A 42 10.63 4.75 -10.06
N THR A 43 11.40 3.81 -10.61
CA THR A 43 11.16 2.38 -10.45
C THR A 43 12.16 1.78 -9.48
N ARG A 44 11.73 0.84 -8.63
CA ARG A 44 12.63 0.05 -7.78
C ARG A 44 12.22 -1.43 -7.76
N GLN A 45 13.22 -2.29 -7.62
CA GLN A 45 13.01 -3.71 -7.29
C GLN A 45 12.77 -3.84 -5.78
N ILE A 46 11.63 -4.44 -5.42
CA ILE A 46 11.22 -4.64 -4.03
C ILE A 46 11.14 -6.14 -3.76
N SER A 47 11.86 -6.61 -2.74
CA SER A 47 11.75 -7.99 -2.28
C SER A 47 10.39 -8.23 -1.60
N ALA A 48 9.69 -9.28 -2.03
CA ALA A 48 8.40 -9.66 -1.49
C ALA A 48 8.28 -11.19 -1.40
N GLY A 49 7.90 -11.72 -0.24
CA GLY A 49 7.57 -13.14 -0.08
C GLY A 49 6.30 -13.53 -0.85
N THR A 50 6.16 -14.81 -1.18
CA THR A 50 4.94 -15.39 -1.73
C THR A 50 3.82 -15.31 -0.72
N TRP A 51 2.57 -15.39 -1.17
CA TRP A 51 1.45 -15.41 -0.24
C TRP A 51 1.50 -16.58 0.74
N ASP A 52 1.90 -17.77 0.28
CA ASP A 52 1.98 -18.96 1.13
C ASP A 52 3.01 -18.81 2.26
N GLU A 53 4.13 -18.12 2.02
CA GLU A 53 5.15 -17.85 3.03
C GLU A 53 4.68 -16.85 4.10
N VAL A 54 3.85 -15.88 3.73
CA VAL A 54 3.44 -14.79 4.63
C VAL A 54 2.02 -14.94 5.17
N ARG A 55 1.22 -15.89 4.68
CA ARG A 55 -0.19 -16.08 5.08
C ARG A 55 -0.34 -16.24 6.60
N ALA A 56 0.59 -16.93 7.25
CA ALA A 56 0.59 -17.17 8.69
C ALA A 56 0.78 -15.89 9.54
N ASN A 57 1.19 -14.77 8.94
CA ASN A 57 1.38 -13.50 9.62
C ASN A 57 0.06 -12.79 9.97
N TYR A 58 -1.08 -13.33 9.55
CA TYR A 58 -2.39 -12.72 9.67
C TYR A 58 -3.38 -13.66 10.34
N THR A 59 -4.41 -13.09 10.99
CA THR A 59 -5.51 -13.88 11.56
C THR A 59 -6.24 -14.66 10.47
N ALA A 60 -6.86 -15.79 10.81
CA ALA A 60 -7.55 -16.63 9.82
C ALA A 60 -8.54 -15.85 8.92
N PRO A 61 -9.42 -14.95 9.43
CA PRO A 61 -10.33 -14.19 8.58
C PRO A 61 -9.60 -13.27 7.58
N VAL A 62 -8.52 -12.62 8.02
CA VAL A 62 -7.69 -11.74 7.18
C VAL A 62 -6.94 -12.55 6.14
N ALA A 63 -6.34 -13.67 6.55
CA ALA A 63 -5.66 -14.58 5.66
C ALA A 63 -6.59 -15.10 4.56
N ASP A 64 -7.84 -15.43 4.87
CA ASP A 64 -8.81 -15.88 3.87
C ASP A 64 -9.25 -14.75 2.93
N ALA A 65 -9.44 -13.54 3.45
CA ALA A 65 -9.76 -12.36 2.64
C ALA A 65 -8.63 -12.01 1.68
N MET A 66 -7.40 -11.95 2.18
CA MET A 66 -6.21 -11.72 1.37
C MET A 66 -5.98 -12.86 0.37
N THR A 67 -6.22 -14.12 0.73
CA THR A 67 -6.12 -15.25 -0.22
C THR A 67 -7.04 -15.08 -1.42
N ARG A 68 -8.28 -14.60 -1.20
CA ARG A 68 -9.20 -14.28 -2.31
C ARG A 68 -8.66 -13.13 -3.14
N LEU A 69 -8.16 -12.08 -2.50
CA LEU A 69 -7.62 -10.91 -3.18
C LEU A 69 -6.37 -11.23 -4.02
N MET A 70 -5.46 -12.08 -3.52
CA MET A 70 -4.27 -12.51 -4.25
C MET A 70 -4.60 -13.28 -5.53
N LYS A 71 -5.78 -13.93 -5.58
CA LYS A 71 -6.28 -14.71 -6.72
C LYS A 71 -7.15 -13.90 -7.69
N THR A 72 -7.41 -12.63 -7.40
CA THR A 72 -8.20 -11.74 -8.26
C THR A 72 -7.53 -11.59 -9.62
N THR A 73 -8.36 -11.65 -10.66
CA THR A 73 -8.00 -11.40 -12.05
C THR A 73 -8.68 -10.13 -12.55
N PRO A 74 -8.25 -9.55 -13.69
CA PRO A 74 -8.91 -8.40 -14.31
C PRO A 74 -10.44 -8.53 -14.44
N GLU A 75 -10.95 -9.73 -14.71
CA GLU A 75 -12.37 -10.03 -14.91
C GLU A 75 -13.18 -9.97 -13.61
N ASP A 76 -12.53 -10.15 -12.46
CA ASP A 76 -13.16 -10.12 -11.14
C ASP A 76 -13.33 -8.68 -10.60
N ILE A 77 -12.76 -7.68 -11.28
CA ILE A 77 -12.71 -6.30 -10.78
C ILE A 77 -14.09 -5.64 -10.88
N ALA A 78 -14.83 -5.70 -9.78
CA ALA A 78 -16.13 -5.06 -9.61
C ALA A 78 -16.07 -3.70 -8.87
N GLY A 79 -14.89 -3.27 -8.41
CA GLY A 79 -14.68 -2.01 -7.69
C GLY A 79 -13.26 -1.47 -7.87
N ARG A 80 -13.06 -0.18 -7.59
CA ARG A 80 -11.79 0.52 -7.84
C ARG A 80 -10.95 0.78 -6.59
N LEU A 81 -11.50 0.51 -5.39
CA LEU A 81 -10.84 0.78 -4.12
C LEU A 81 -10.47 -0.51 -3.37
N LEU A 82 -9.20 -0.61 -2.98
CA LEU A 82 -8.69 -1.55 -1.99
C LEU A 82 -8.34 -0.79 -0.73
N LEU A 83 -8.76 -1.29 0.42
CA LEU A 83 -8.56 -0.60 1.69
C LEU A 83 -8.14 -1.58 2.77
N LEU A 84 -6.93 -1.38 3.30
CA LEU A 84 -6.38 -2.14 4.42
C LEU A 84 -6.24 -1.19 5.62
N HIS A 85 -6.92 -1.50 6.72
CA HIS A 85 -6.87 -0.68 7.93
C HIS A 85 -6.58 -1.53 9.17
N GLY A 86 -6.26 -0.89 10.30
CA GLY A 86 -6.01 -1.56 11.58
C GLY A 86 -4.68 -1.14 12.19
N PRO A 87 -4.35 -1.58 13.42
CA PRO A 87 -3.24 -1.03 14.20
C PRO A 87 -1.88 -1.01 13.49
N PRO A 88 -0.95 -0.12 13.88
CA PRO A 88 0.41 -0.14 13.35
C PRO A 88 1.11 -1.46 13.70
N GLY A 89 2.03 -1.90 12.83
CA GLY A 89 2.80 -3.12 13.05
C GLY A 89 2.07 -4.43 12.77
N THR A 90 0.84 -4.42 12.22
CA THR A 90 0.08 -5.63 11.86
C THR A 90 0.39 -6.18 10.45
N GLY A 91 1.28 -5.51 9.69
CA GLY A 91 1.78 -6.02 8.41
C GLY A 91 1.06 -5.54 7.14
N LYS A 92 0.22 -4.50 7.20
CA LYS A 92 -0.51 -3.93 6.05
C LYS A 92 0.37 -3.70 4.80
N THR A 93 1.47 -2.95 4.95
CA THR A 93 2.43 -2.66 3.86
C THR A 93 3.14 -3.92 3.35
N SER A 94 3.39 -4.91 4.21
CA SER A 94 3.94 -6.20 3.79
C SER A 94 2.92 -6.99 2.96
N ALA A 95 1.64 -6.94 3.34
CA ALA A 95 0.54 -7.57 2.61
C ALA A 95 0.41 -6.98 1.19
N LEU A 96 0.52 -5.66 1.05
CA LEU A 96 0.49 -4.99 -0.25
C LEU A 96 1.71 -5.29 -1.13
N ARG A 97 2.91 -5.45 -0.55
CA ARG A 97 4.09 -5.91 -1.30
C ARG A 97 3.89 -7.32 -1.86
N THR A 98 3.34 -8.23 -1.06
CA THR A 98 2.99 -9.58 -1.54
C THR A 98 1.85 -9.56 -2.56
N LEU A 99 0.91 -8.61 -2.44
CA LEU A 99 -0.14 -8.40 -3.44
C LEU A 99 0.45 -7.95 -4.78
N ALA A 100 1.37 -6.98 -4.74
CA ALA A 100 2.10 -6.53 -5.93
C ALA A 100 2.85 -7.68 -6.61
N ARG A 101 3.44 -8.58 -5.82
CA ARG A 101 4.05 -9.81 -6.35
C ARG A 101 3.02 -10.70 -7.03
N SER A 102 1.88 -10.92 -6.41
CA SER A 102 0.85 -11.84 -6.89
C SER A 102 0.16 -11.33 -8.16
N TRP A 103 0.04 -10.01 -8.31
CA TRP A 103 -0.61 -9.39 -9.46
C TRP A 103 0.34 -8.94 -10.57
N ARG A 104 1.65 -9.22 -10.44
CA ARG A 104 2.70 -8.69 -11.34
C ARG A 104 2.51 -9.04 -12.82
N ASP A 105 1.75 -10.09 -13.13
CA ASP A 105 1.55 -10.54 -14.51
C ASP A 105 0.51 -9.69 -15.27
N TRP A 106 -0.40 -9.01 -14.54
CA TRP A 106 -1.51 -8.27 -15.14
C TRP A 106 -1.70 -6.86 -14.58
N CYS A 107 -1.06 -6.53 -13.46
CA CYS A 107 -1.13 -5.24 -12.78
C CYS A 107 0.27 -4.66 -12.60
N GLN A 108 0.45 -3.40 -12.98
CA GLN A 108 1.56 -2.57 -12.55
C GLN A 108 1.21 -1.96 -11.20
N VAL A 109 2.15 -1.90 -10.27
CA VAL A 109 1.92 -1.29 -8.95
C VAL A 109 2.82 -0.08 -8.78
N ASP A 110 2.22 1.06 -8.49
CA ASP A 110 2.91 2.30 -8.18
C ASP A 110 2.52 2.76 -6.76
N CYS A 111 3.49 3.18 -5.95
CA CYS A 111 3.26 3.80 -4.65
C CYS A 111 3.42 5.32 -4.76
N VAL A 112 2.52 6.09 -4.15
CA VAL A 112 2.61 7.55 -4.09
C VAL A 112 3.21 7.93 -2.74
N LEU A 113 4.35 8.61 -2.76
CA LEU A 113 5.10 8.96 -1.55
C LEU A 113 4.61 10.24 -0.86
N ASP A 114 3.85 11.07 -1.58
CA ASP A 114 3.31 12.35 -1.13
C ASP A 114 1.78 12.45 -1.36
N PRO A 115 0.98 11.57 -0.72
CA PRO A 115 -0.45 11.50 -0.95
C PRO A 115 -1.19 12.81 -0.62
N GLU A 116 -0.74 13.58 0.38
CA GLU A 116 -1.32 14.89 0.73
C GLU A 116 -1.20 15.88 -0.44
N ARG A 117 -0.08 15.82 -1.15
CA ARG A 117 0.16 16.64 -2.33
C ARG A 117 -0.66 16.17 -3.53
N LEU A 118 -0.77 14.86 -3.73
CA LEU A 118 -1.67 14.28 -4.73
C LEU A 118 -3.11 14.78 -4.56
N PHE A 119 -3.59 14.86 -3.32
CA PHE A 119 -4.97 15.25 -3.03
C PHE A 119 -5.25 16.75 -3.15
N SER A 120 -4.22 17.58 -3.11
CA SER A 120 -4.32 19.04 -3.22
C SER A 120 -4.03 19.56 -4.63
N ASP A 121 -3.25 18.84 -5.44
CA ASP A 121 -2.85 19.24 -6.78
C ASP A 121 -3.58 18.41 -7.87
N VAL A 122 -4.50 19.07 -8.58
CA VAL A 122 -5.26 18.43 -9.67
C VAL A 122 -4.37 18.03 -10.84
N GLY A 123 -3.33 18.81 -11.14
CA GLY A 123 -2.40 18.49 -12.23
C GLY A 123 -1.63 17.21 -11.95
N TYR A 124 -1.05 17.11 -10.74
CA TYR A 124 -0.37 15.90 -10.30
C TYR A 124 -1.28 14.67 -10.32
N LEU A 125 -2.52 14.84 -9.88
CA LEU A 125 -3.50 13.77 -9.89
C LEU A 125 -3.84 13.30 -11.32
N MET A 126 -3.94 14.23 -12.27
CA MET A 126 -4.13 13.90 -13.68
C MET A 126 -2.92 13.17 -14.27
N ASP A 127 -1.71 13.61 -13.95
CA ASP A 127 -0.47 12.98 -14.43
C ASP A 127 -0.37 11.52 -13.95
N ILE A 128 -0.68 11.25 -12.68
CA ILE A 128 -0.72 9.88 -12.15
C ILE A 128 -1.84 9.06 -12.79
N ALA A 129 -3.02 9.65 -13.00
CA ALA A 129 -4.16 8.98 -13.60
C ALA A 129 -3.93 8.63 -15.08
N ILE A 130 -3.20 9.47 -15.82
CA ILE A 130 -2.71 9.17 -17.18
C ILE A 130 -1.66 8.07 -17.10
N GLY A 131 -0.68 8.21 -16.20
CA GLY A 131 0.44 7.30 -16.10
C GLY A 131 1.47 7.51 -17.19
N GLU A 132 2.55 6.75 -17.06
CA GLU A 132 3.48 6.54 -18.16
C GLU A 132 3.04 5.26 -18.87
N ASP A 133 2.56 5.39 -20.11
CA ASP A 133 2.24 4.25 -20.95
C ASP A 133 3.51 3.43 -21.13
N ASP A 134 3.53 2.23 -20.58
CA ASP A 134 4.55 1.27 -20.95
C ASP A 134 4.32 0.93 -22.43
N SER A 135 5.35 1.12 -23.25
CA SER A 135 5.35 0.97 -24.71
C SER A 135 4.91 -0.42 -25.23
N SER A 136 4.48 -1.32 -24.34
CA SER A 136 3.96 -2.67 -24.58
C SER A 136 2.51 -2.70 -25.12
N GLY A 137 1.83 -1.56 -25.25
CA GLY A 137 0.67 -1.41 -26.13
C GLY A 137 -0.60 -2.17 -25.74
N LYS A 138 -0.75 -2.58 -24.47
CA LYS A 138 -2.01 -3.18 -23.97
C LYS A 138 -2.36 -2.63 -22.60
N GLY A 139 -3.64 -2.33 -22.40
CA GLY A 139 -4.22 -1.79 -21.16
C GLY A 139 -4.05 -2.69 -19.94
N ARG A 140 -2.81 -2.78 -19.43
CA ARG A 140 -2.45 -3.40 -18.16
C ARG A 140 -3.13 -2.63 -17.03
N TRP A 141 -3.56 -3.35 -15.99
CA TRP A 141 -4.10 -2.68 -14.81
C TRP A 141 -2.99 -1.95 -14.05
N ARG A 142 -3.36 -0.89 -13.34
CA ARG A 142 -2.48 -0.10 -12.49
C ARG A 142 -3.08 -0.01 -11.10
N LEU A 143 -2.31 -0.35 -10.09
CA LEU A 143 -2.68 -0.18 -8.69
C LEU A 143 -1.85 0.95 -8.10
N LEU A 144 -2.52 2.04 -7.74
CA LEU A 144 -1.94 3.19 -7.06
C LEU A 144 -2.06 3.00 -5.55
N LEU A 145 -0.95 2.74 -4.87
CA LEU A 145 -0.88 2.58 -3.43
C LEU A 145 -0.62 3.92 -2.74
N LEU A 146 -1.47 4.25 -1.77
CA LEU A 146 -1.34 5.37 -0.86
C LEU A 146 -1.14 4.79 0.54
N GLU A 147 0.09 4.80 1.04
CA GLU A 147 0.44 4.22 2.34
C GLU A 147 0.27 5.23 3.47
N ASP A 148 0.04 4.74 4.69
CA ASP A 148 0.01 5.53 5.94
C ASP A 148 -0.87 6.80 5.88
N CYS A 149 -2.03 6.69 5.23
CA CYS A 149 -2.97 7.78 5.00
C CYS A 149 -3.80 8.15 6.25
N ASP A 150 -3.20 8.13 7.44
CA ASP A 150 -3.88 8.37 8.73
C ASP A 150 -4.42 9.80 8.83
N GLU A 151 -3.60 10.78 8.44
CA GLU A 151 -3.99 12.20 8.49
C GLU A 151 -5.16 12.50 7.54
N LEU A 152 -5.22 11.77 6.43
CA LEU A 152 -6.30 11.84 5.45
C LEU A 152 -7.60 11.19 5.97
N ILE A 153 -7.54 10.44 7.06
CA ILE A 153 -8.69 9.73 7.63
C ILE A 153 -9.05 10.29 9.01
N ARG A 154 -8.42 11.37 9.52
CA ARG A 154 -8.70 11.97 10.84
C ARG A 154 -9.55 13.26 10.80
N GLY A 155 -10.39 13.46 11.83
CA GLY A 155 -11.00 14.76 12.19
C GLY A 155 -11.73 15.55 11.08
N GLU A 156 -11.61 16.90 11.10
CA GLU A 156 -12.12 17.81 10.07
C GLU A 156 -11.47 17.58 8.69
N ALA A 157 -10.26 17.00 8.67
CA ALA A 157 -9.61 16.54 7.45
C ALA A 157 -10.34 15.36 6.79
N LYS A 158 -11.17 14.58 7.51
CA LYS A 158 -12.04 13.51 6.94
C LYS A 158 -12.90 14.00 5.80
N HIS A 159 -13.43 15.23 5.90
CA HIS A 159 -14.26 15.79 4.83
C HIS A 159 -13.42 16.14 3.61
N THR A 160 -12.31 16.86 3.79
CA THR A 160 -11.44 17.29 2.68
C THR A 160 -10.75 16.10 2.00
N ALA A 161 -10.22 15.17 2.77
CA ALA A 161 -9.55 13.99 2.27
C ALA A 161 -10.55 12.93 1.75
N GLY A 162 -11.72 12.79 2.37
CA GLY A 162 -12.82 12.00 1.80
C GLY A 162 -13.30 12.53 0.45
N GLN A 163 -13.35 13.86 0.28
CA GLN A 163 -13.60 14.52 -1.00
C GLN A 163 -12.46 14.31 -2.00
N ALA A 164 -11.21 14.34 -1.55
CA ALA A 164 -10.05 14.11 -2.41
C ALA A 164 -9.96 12.65 -2.89
N LEU A 165 -10.16 11.69 -1.98
CA LEU A 165 -10.30 10.27 -2.33
C LEU A 165 -11.50 10.05 -3.25
N SER A 166 -12.64 10.72 -3.01
CA SER A 166 -13.77 10.64 -3.93
C SER A 166 -13.44 11.22 -5.31
N ARG A 167 -12.63 12.28 -5.40
CA ARG A 167 -12.17 12.84 -6.69
C ARG A 167 -11.25 11.86 -7.41
N LEU A 168 -10.30 11.25 -6.69
CA LEU A 168 -9.42 10.22 -7.24
C LEU A 168 -10.24 9.02 -7.74
N LEU A 169 -11.21 8.53 -6.96
CA LEU A 169 -12.10 7.45 -7.38
C LEU A 169 -12.98 7.85 -8.57
N ASN A 170 -13.52 9.08 -8.59
CA ASN A 170 -14.27 9.60 -9.74
C ASN A 170 -13.41 9.64 -11.02
N LEU A 171 -12.09 9.75 -10.89
CA LEU A 171 -11.17 9.74 -12.03
C LEU A 171 -10.80 8.33 -12.46
N THR A 172 -10.97 7.33 -11.60
CA THR A 172 -10.77 5.91 -11.94
C THR A 172 -12.07 5.19 -12.31
N ASP A 173 -13.24 5.66 -11.87
CA ASP A 173 -14.57 5.07 -12.11
C ASP A 173 -15.50 5.90 -13.02
N GLY A 174 -15.27 7.22 -13.14
CA GLY A 174 -16.16 8.16 -13.83
C GLY A 174 -15.81 8.39 -15.32
N LEU A 175 -16.32 9.47 -15.91
CA LEU A 175 -16.24 9.75 -17.35
C LEU A 175 -14.80 9.83 -17.89
N LEU A 176 -13.86 10.31 -17.08
CA LEU A 176 -12.43 10.37 -17.41
C LEU A 176 -11.70 9.04 -17.18
N GLY A 177 -12.28 8.16 -16.36
CA GLY A 177 -11.81 6.81 -16.06
C GLY A 177 -12.43 5.72 -16.94
N GLN A 178 -13.40 6.05 -17.80
CA GLN A 178 -13.95 5.12 -18.78
C GLN A 178 -12.82 4.59 -19.68
N GLY A 179 -12.63 3.27 -19.66
CA GLY A 179 -11.54 2.61 -20.38
C GLY A 179 -10.18 2.61 -19.68
N ARG A 180 -10.07 3.16 -18.45
CA ARG A 180 -8.84 3.11 -17.64
C ARG A 180 -8.88 1.96 -16.65
N ASN A 181 -7.81 1.17 -16.67
CA ASN A 181 -7.64 0.01 -15.80
C ASN A 181 -6.90 0.41 -14.52
N VAL A 182 -7.45 1.36 -13.75
CA VAL A 182 -6.80 1.88 -12.52
C VAL A 182 -7.57 1.44 -11.27
N LEU A 183 -6.82 0.98 -10.27
CA LEU A 183 -7.21 0.67 -8.90
C LEU A 183 -6.48 1.62 -7.95
N VAL A 184 -7.10 1.91 -6.81
CA VAL A 184 -6.51 2.69 -5.72
C VAL A 184 -6.45 1.80 -4.48
N GLY A 185 -5.26 1.59 -3.93
CA GLY A 185 -5.05 0.92 -2.66
C GLY A 185 -4.69 1.93 -1.58
N VAL A 186 -5.32 1.85 -0.42
CA VAL A 186 -5.05 2.76 0.70
C VAL A 186 -4.76 1.95 1.96
N THR A 187 -3.72 2.35 2.71
CA THR A 187 -3.48 1.86 4.07
C THR A 187 -3.71 2.93 5.12
N THR A 188 -4.20 2.53 6.30
CA THR A 188 -4.33 3.41 7.46
C THR A 188 -4.32 2.63 8.77
N ASN A 189 -3.94 3.29 9.86
CA ASN A 189 -4.05 2.82 11.23
C ASN A 189 -5.40 3.17 11.89
N GLU A 190 -6.21 4.01 11.24
CA GLU A 190 -7.49 4.48 11.77
C GLU A 190 -8.63 3.49 11.57
N ASP A 191 -9.61 3.55 12.47
CA ASP A 191 -10.89 2.89 12.27
C ASP A 191 -11.74 3.64 11.23
N LEU A 192 -12.32 2.86 10.33
CA LEU A 192 -13.05 3.29 9.16
C LEU A 192 -14.55 3.46 9.38
N GLU A 193 -15.06 3.26 10.61
CA GLU A 193 -16.48 3.47 10.97
C GLU A 193 -17.05 4.83 10.54
N ARG A 194 -16.18 5.79 10.20
CA ARG A 194 -16.54 7.16 9.78
C ARG A 194 -16.02 7.57 8.40
N LEU A 195 -15.76 6.61 7.50
CA LEU A 195 -15.40 6.94 6.13
C LEU A 195 -16.47 7.75 5.41
N HIS A 196 -16.03 8.57 4.46
CA HIS A 196 -16.94 9.34 3.63
C HIS A 196 -17.91 8.41 2.87
N PRO A 197 -19.23 8.70 2.82
CA PRO A 197 -20.22 7.83 2.20
C PRO A 197 -19.91 7.44 0.75
N ALA A 198 -19.22 8.30 0.00
CA ALA A 198 -18.82 8.02 -1.39
C ALA A 198 -17.74 6.93 -1.53
N VAL A 199 -17.05 6.56 -0.45
CA VAL A 199 -16.03 5.49 -0.40
C VAL A 199 -16.69 4.12 -0.15
N VAL A 200 -17.77 4.10 0.64
CA VAL A 200 -18.49 2.89 1.05
C VAL A 200 -19.70 2.54 0.16
N ARG A 201 -19.88 3.24 -0.97
CA ARG A 201 -20.97 2.92 -1.91
C ARG A 201 -20.78 1.51 -2.49
N PRO A 202 -21.86 0.73 -2.64
CA PRO A 202 -21.81 -0.56 -3.32
C PRO A 202 -21.15 -0.45 -4.70
N GLY A 203 -20.26 -1.40 -5.05
CA GLY A 203 -19.54 -1.43 -6.32
C GLY A 203 -18.31 -0.50 -6.41
N ARG A 204 -17.96 0.25 -5.36
CA ARG A 204 -16.71 1.05 -5.35
C ARG A 204 -15.53 0.34 -4.73
N CYS A 205 -15.77 -0.46 -3.69
CA CYS A 205 -14.73 -1.15 -2.97
C CYS A 205 -14.60 -2.59 -3.49
N LEU A 206 -13.41 -2.93 -4.00
CA LEU A 206 -13.04 -4.29 -4.36
C LEU A 206 -12.76 -5.12 -3.11
N ALA A 207 -12.07 -4.54 -2.12
CA ALA A 207 -11.83 -5.17 -0.83
C ALA A 207 -11.63 -4.13 0.29
N ARG A 208 -12.25 -4.39 1.44
CA ARG A 208 -12.02 -3.69 2.70
C ARG A 208 -11.63 -4.72 3.76
N ILE A 209 -10.41 -4.63 4.27
CA ILE A 209 -9.81 -5.64 5.14
C ILE A 209 -9.26 -4.95 6.38
N GLU A 210 -9.76 -5.36 7.55
CA GLU A 210 -9.20 -4.97 8.84
C GLU A 210 -8.08 -5.93 9.22
N VAL A 211 -6.84 -5.45 9.21
CA VAL A 211 -5.64 -6.19 9.58
C VAL A 211 -5.34 -5.94 11.05
N GLY A 212 -5.92 -6.78 11.89
CA GLY A 212 -5.80 -6.74 13.36
C GLY A 212 -4.56 -7.46 13.91
N ARG A 213 -4.48 -7.49 15.24
CA ARG A 213 -3.49 -8.28 15.99
C ARG A 213 -3.78 -9.77 15.81
N LEU A 214 -2.74 -10.60 15.79
CA LEU A 214 -2.91 -12.05 15.89
C LEU A 214 -3.49 -12.38 17.27
N THR A 215 -4.49 -13.25 17.32
CA THR A 215 -5.00 -13.74 18.61
C THR A 215 -3.89 -14.43 19.40
N ARG A 216 -4.02 -14.55 20.72
CA ARG A 216 -3.00 -15.25 21.54
C ARG A 216 -2.69 -16.63 20.97
N SER A 217 -3.70 -17.43 20.61
CA SER A 217 -3.50 -18.76 20.03
C SER A 217 -2.73 -18.73 18.71
N GLU A 218 -3.06 -17.80 17.81
CA GLU A 218 -2.37 -17.68 16.51
C GLU A 218 -0.94 -17.15 16.69
N ALA A 219 -0.74 -16.18 17.59
CA ALA A 219 0.56 -15.63 17.96
C ALA A 219 1.49 -16.70 18.56
N VAL A 220 0.97 -17.54 19.47
CA VAL A 220 1.70 -18.68 20.03
C VAL A 220 2.05 -19.69 18.94
N GLY A 221 1.10 -20.01 18.06
CA GLY A 221 1.34 -20.89 16.91
C GLY A 221 2.41 -20.35 15.97
N TRP A 222 2.43 -19.04 15.74
CA TRP A 222 3.42 -18.36 14.90
C TRP A 222 4.81 -18.33 15.56
N LEU A 223 4.87 -18.04 16.87
CA LEU A 223 6.14 -17.89 17.59
C LEU A 223 6.75 -19.23 17.99
N GLY A 224 5.92 -20.25 18.22
CA GLY A 224 6.31 -21.56 18.74
C GLY A 224 6.46 -21.62 20.27
N THR A 225 6.13 -20.53 20.98
CA THR A 225 6.16 -20.43 22.44
C THR A 225 5.09 -19.47 22.96
N GLU A 226 4.69 -19.65 24.22
CA GLU A 226 3.80 -18.71 24.92
C GLU A 226 4.55 -17.56 25.60
N GLU A 227 5.87 -17.67 25.73
CA GLU A 227 6.69 -16.68 26.42
C GLU A 227 6.68 -15.33 25.69
N GLY A 228 6.35 -14.25 26.43
CA GLY A 228 6.27 -12.89 25.89
C GLY A 228 5.00 -12.56 25.09
N VAL A 229 4.12 -13.53 24.80
CA VAL A 229 2.86 -13.27 24.08
C VAL A 229 1.80 -12.74 25.06
N GLY A 230 1.28 -11.55 24.77
CA GLY A 230 0.25 -10.90 25.58
C GLY A 230 -1.11 -11.62 25.56
N ARG A 231 -1.95 -11.37 26.58
CA ARG A 231 -3.31 -11.95 26.65
C ARG A 231 -4.20 -11.52 25.49
N GLU A 232 -4.10 -10.25 25.11
CA GLU A 232 -4.80 -9.64 23.98
C GLU A 232 -4.18 -9.99 22.60
N GLY A 233 -3.28 -10.98 22.56
CA GLY A 233 -2.50 -11.30 21.37
C GLY A 233 -1.37 -10.31 21.10
N SER A 234 -0.87 -10.31 19.86
CA SER A 234 0.30 -9.51 19.48
C SER A 234 0.21 -8.98 18.06
N THR A 235 0.82 -7.81 17.83
CA THR A 235 1.08 -7.34 16.46
C THR A 235 2.16 -8.18 15.80
N LEU A 236 2.19 -8.20 14.48
CA LEU A 236 3.25 -8.90 13.74
C LEU A 236 4.64 -8.33 14.09
N ALA A 237 4.74 -7.02 14.26
CA ALA A 237 5.98 -6.35 14.66
C ALA A 237 6.47 -6.82 16.04
N GLU A 238 5.57 -6.91 17.04
CA GLU A 238 5.90 -7.47 18.36
C GLU A 238 6.40 -8.91 18.25
N LEU A 239 5.77 -9.75 17.43
CA LEU A 239 6.17 -11.14 17.25
C LEU A 239 7.56 -11.27 16.60
N TYR A 240 7.88 -10.44 15.61
CA TYR A 240 9.23 -10.40 15.05
C TYR A 240 10.27 -9.91 16.06
N ALA A 241 9.92 -8.94 16.92
CA ALA A 241 10.78 -8.45 17.98
C ALA A 241 11.08 -9.57 18.99
N LEU A 242 10.05 -10.28 19.46
CA LEU A 242 10.16 -11.45 20.33
C LEU A 242 11.03 -12.55 19.70
N ARG A 243 10.79 -12.91 18.43
CA ARG A 243 11.59 -13.92 17.71
C ARG A 243 13.07 -13.55 17.58
N ARG A 244 13.38 -12.25 17.52
CA ARG A 244 14.76 -11.73 17.48
C ARG A 244 15.38 -11.50 18.86
N GLY A 245 14.65 -11.76 19.94
CA GLY A 245 15.09 -11.45 21.31
C GLY A 245 15.21 -9.95 21.59
N THR A 246 14.51 -9.11 20.83
CA THR A 246 14.46 -7.65 21.04
C THR A 246 13.14 -7.33 21.72
N SER A 247 13.16 -6.76 22.92
CA SER A 247 11.93 -6.21 23.51
C SER A 247 11.46 -5.03 22.65
N PRO A 248 10.16 -4.89 22.36
CA PRO A 248 9.63 -3.67 21.78
C PRO A 248 10.08 -2.48 22.63
N THR A 249 10.58 -1.42 22.01
CA THR A 249 10.84 -0.16 22.71
C THR A 249 9.50 0.30 23.30
N ALA A 250 9.27 0.04 24.58
CA ALA A 250 8.04 0.45 25.23
C ALA A 250 7.91 1.96 25.09
N LEU A 251 6.80 2.43 24.52
CA LEU A 251 6.37 3.80 24.75
C LEU A 251 6.21 3.93 26.27
N PRO A 252 6.78 4.96 26.93
CA PRO A 252 6.54 5.17 28.34
C PRO A 252 5.02 5.23 28.55
N GLU A 253 4.51 4.40 29.45
CA GLU A 253 3.09 4.45 29.81
C GLU A 253 2.74 5.89 30.18
N PRO A 254 1.55 6.40 29.77
CA PRO A 254 1.07 7.67 30.28
C PRO A 254 1.10 7.53 31.80
N ARG A 255 1.94 8.33 32.47
CA ARG A 255 1.95 8.38 33.92
C ARG A 255 0.57 8.87 34.36
N ASP A 256 -0.27 7.94 34.80
CA ASP A 256 -1.44 8.28 35.59
C ASP A 256 -0.96 9.07 36.82
N GLY A 257 -1.44 10.30 36.94
CA GLY A 257 -1.28 11.14 38.12
C GLY A 257 0.03 11.93 38.17
N VAL A 258 0.05 13.08 37.47
CA VAL A 258 0.71 14.27 38.04
C VAL A 258 -0.33 15.38 38.08
N ASP A 259 -0.81 15.56 39.30
CA ASP A 259 -1.43 16.73 39.91
C ASP A 259 -1.52 17.97 38.99
N ALA A 260 -2.75 18.41 38.71
CA ALA A 260 -3.04 19.75 38.22
C ALA A 260 -2.75 20.76 39.36
N GLY A 261 -1.46 20.94 39.64
CA GLY A 261 -0.94 21.93 40.57
C GLY A 261 -0.82 23.28 39.89
N LEU A 262 -1.66 24.20 40.35
CA LEU A 262 -1.60 25.66 40.24
C LEU A 262 -0.35 26.25 39.54
N TYR A 263 -0.61 27.05 38.51
CA TYR A 263 0.12 28.31 38.34
C TYR A 263 -0.89 29.45 38.17
N LEU A 264 -0.85 30.37 39.15
CA LEU A 264 -1.36 31.73 39.10
C LEU A 264 -0.75 32.51 37.91
#